data_AF-A0A7S2GWA0-F1
#
_entry.id   AF-A0A7S2GWA0-F1
#
_cell.length_a   1.000
_cell.length_b   1.000
_cell.length_c   1.000
_cell.angle_alpha   90.00
_cell.angle_beta   90.00
_cell.angle_gamma   90.00
#
_symmetry.space_group_name_H-M   'P 1'
#
loop_
_entity.id
_entity.type
_entity.pdbx_description
1 polymer ?
#
loop_
_entity_poly.entity_id
_entity_poly.type
_entity_poly.pdbx_seq_one_letter_code
_entity_poly.pdbx_strand_id
1 'polypeptide(L)'
;PGASPLEQPLPPAPPPDLLFTRLLRAGRRAGASVSSKVRRDTVPPLQVPGLVATAPLVPLEQIICIPRQLQLTYQLVQARAPEIVAVATQLRREANIQCPEVVAFVAQQLHRLERFEASNGGGNGSW
;
A
#
# COMPACT_ATOMS: atom_id res chain seq x y z
N PRO A 1 -17.54 -35.42 19.03
CA PRO A 1 -16.81 -35.18 17.77
C PRO A 1 -17.34 -33.93 17.05
N GLY A 2 -16.78 -32.76 17.37
CA GLY A 2 -17.13 -31.50 16.72
C GLY A 2 -16.36 -31.36 15.40
N ALA A 3 -17.08 -31.23 14.29
CA ALA A 3 -16.49 -31.02 12.98
C ALA A 3 -15.83 -29.64 12.94
N SER A 4 -14.53 -29.59 12.65
CA SER A 4 -13.81 -28.36 12.34
C SER A 4 -14.48 -27.68 11.13
N PRO A 5 -14.73 -26.36 11.18
CA PRO A 5 -15.28 -25.65 10.04
C PRO A 5 -14.27 -25.75 8.89
N LEU A 6 -14.73 -26.28 7.76
CA LEU A 6 -13.96 -26.39 6.52
C LEU A 6 -13.30 -25.03 6.23
N GLU A 7 -11.97 -24.99 6.27
CA GLU A 7 -11.18 -23.84 5.83
C GLU A 7 -11.57 -23.53 4.39
N GLN A 8 -12.43 -22.52 4.20
CA GLN A 8 -12.70 -22.00 2.87
C GLN A 8 -11.39 -21.45 2.32
N PRO A 9 -10.91 -21.92 1.15
CA PRO A 9 -9.70 -21.39 0.55
C PRO A 9 -9.89 -19.89 0.32
N LEU A 10 -8.97 -19.10 0.90
CA LEU A 10 -8.95 -17.66 0.71
C LEU A 10 -8.92 -17.36 -0.79
N PRO A 11 -9.69 -16.36 -1.27
CA PRO A 11 -9.67 -15.99 -2.67
C PRO A 11 -8.24 -15.62 -3.08
N PRO A 12 -7.83 -15.95 -4.32
CA PRO A 12 -6.49 -15.67 -4.80
C PRO A 12 -6.19 -14.18 -4.67
N ALA A 13 -4.97 -13.86 -4.22
CA ALA A 13 -4.54 -12.49 -4.09
C ALA A 13 -4.64 -11.77 -5.45
N PRO A 14 -5.15 -10.53 -5.51
CA PRO A 14 -5.20 -9.78 -6.74
C PRO A 14 -3.78 -9.60 -7.30
N PRO A 15 -3.62 -9.54 -8.64
CA PRO A 15 -2.30 -9.36 -9.24
C PRO A 15 -1.68 -8.03 -8.80
N PRO A 16 -0.34 -7.96 -8.66
CA PRO A 16 0.36 -6.76 -8.18
C PRO A 16 0.04 -5.48 -8.98
N ASP A 17 -0.15 -5.60 -10.30
CA ASP A 17 -0.46 -4.47 -11.18
C ASP A 17 -1.85 -3.86 -10.89
N LEU A 18 -2.82 -4.71 -10.54
CA LEU A 18 -4.15 -4.26 -10.15
C LEU A 18 -4.09 -3.50 -8.83
N LEU A 19 -3.33 -4.01 -7.84
CA LEU A 19 -3.12 -3.34 -6.56
C LEU A 19 -2.42 -1.99 -6.74
N PHE A 20 -1.40 -1.95 -7.59
CA PHE A 20 -0.69 -0.71 -7.90
C PHE A 20 -1.60 0.32 -8.60
N THR A 21 -2.43 -0.12 -9.54
CA THR A 21 -3.40 0.75 -10.21
C THR A 21 -4.41 1.33 -9.22
N ARG A 22 -4.90 0.51 -8.28
CA ARG A 22 -5.80 0.97 -7.21
C ARG A 22 -5.11 1.99 -6.29
N LEU A 23 -3.88 1.71 -5.86
CA LEU A 23 -3.08 2.62 -5.05
C LEU A 23 -2.88 3.98 -5.75
N LEU A 24 -2.54 3.99 -7.04
CA LEU A 24 -2.40 5.23 -7.80
C LEU A 24 -3.71 5.99 -7.90
N ARG A 25 -4.84 5.30 -8.11
CA ARG A 25 -6.16 5.92 -8.15
C ARG A 25 -6.55 6.52 -6.79
N ALA A 26 -6.34 5.78 -5.70
CA ALA A 26 -6.61 6.25 -4.35
C ALA A 26 -5.72 7.44 -3.99
N GLY A 27 -4.42 7.35 -4.28
CA GLY A 27 -3.46 8.43 -4.07
C GLY A 27 -3.86 9.70 -4.82
N ARG A 28 -4.24 9.60 -6.10
CA ARG A 28 -4.72 10.74 -6.89
C ARG A 28 -5.95 11.42 -6.28
N ARG A 29 -6.91 10.64 -5.80
CA ARG A 29 -8.10 11.19 -5.10
C ARG A 29 -7.73 11.94 -3.82
N ALA A 30 -6.68 11.49 -3.13
CA ALA A 30 -6.17 12.11 -1.92
C ALA A 30 -5.14 13.23 -2.16
N GLY A 31 -4.97 13.67 -3.42
CA GLY A 31 -4.10 14.80 -3.79
C GLY A 31 -2.67 14.43 -4.20
N ALA A 32 -2.34 13.13 -4.32
CA ALA A 32 -1.05 12.73 -4.88
C ALA A 32 -1.00 12.93 -6.40
N SER A 33 0.18 13.21 -6.92
CA SER A 33 0.43 13.32 -8.35
C SER A 33 1.67 12.54 -8.74
N VAL A 34 1.65 11.98 -9.95
CA VAL A 34 2.78 11.32 -10.61
C VAL A 34 2.80 11.83 -12.04
N SER A 35 3.96 12.35 -12.48
CA SER A 35 4.15 12.86 -13.83
C SER A 35 3.86 11.78 -14.87
N SER A 36 3.25 12.17 -15.99
CA SER A 36 3.01 11.27 -17.14
C SER A 36 4.31 10.90 -17.85
N LYS A 37 5.42 11.61 -17.58
CA LYS A 37 6.75 11.32 -18.12
C LYS A 37 7.49 10.21 -17.37
N VAL A 38 6.86 9.57 -16.40
CA VAL A 38 7.46 8.42 -15.70
C VAL A 38 6.50 7.26 -15.66
N ARG A 39 7.07 6.06 -15.68
CA ARG A 39 6.35 4.81 -15.43
C ARG A 39 7.09 3.97 -14.41
N ARG A 40 6.37 3.10 -13.72
CA ARG A 40 6.98 2.04 -12.93
C ARG A 40 7.54 0.99 -13.88
N ASP A 41 8.81 0.68 -13.74
CA ASP A 41 9.46 -0.38 -14.52
C ASP A 41 10.66 -0.94 -13.74
N THR A 42 11.19 -2.07 -14.22
CA THR A 42 12.38 -2.71 -13.68
C THR A 42 13.44 -2.77 -14.77
N VAL A 43 14.53 -2.02 -14.60
CA VAL A 43 15.60 -1.93 -15.61
C VAL A 43 16.84 -2.69 -15.13
N PRO A 44 17.43 -3.57 -15.96
CA PRO A 44 18.72 -4.18 -15.68
C PRO A 44 19.83 -3.12 -15.48
N PRO A 45 20.88 -3.40 -14.69
CA PRO A 45 21.15 -4.66 -14.00
C PRO A 45 20.48 -4.78 -12.63
N LEU A 46 19.90 -3.70 -12.11
CA LEU A 46 19.53 -3.62 -10.70
C LEU A 46 18.31 -4.49 -10.34
N GLN A 47 17.47 -4.90 -11.29
CA GLN A 47 16.23 -5.68 -11.06
C GLN A 47 15.32 -5.16 -9.93
N VAL A 48 15.56 -3.93 -9.45
CA VAL A 48 14.73 -3.26 -8.44
C VAL A 48 13.66 -2.45 -9.16
N PRO A 49 12.37 -2.60 -8.79
CA PRO A 49 11.31 -1.75 -9.32
C PRO A 49 11.58 -0.28 -9.00
N GLY A 50 11.58 0.56 -10.04
CA GLY A 50 11.83 1.99 -9.92
C GLY A 50 10.89 2.81 -10.80
N LEU A 51 11.16 4.11 -10.86
CA LEU A 51 10.51 5.01 -11.82
C LEU A 51 11.47 5.31 -12.95
N VAL A 52 11.01 5.07 -14.16
CA VAL A 52 11.78 5.25 -15.39
C VAL A 52 11.13 6.36 -16.20
N ALA A 53 11.96 7.30 -16.66
CA ALA A 53 11.52 8.36 -17.55
C ALA A 53 11.10 7.79 -18.91
N THR A 54 9.91 8.16 -19.37
CA THR A 54 9.36 7.84 -20.70
C THR A 54 9.47 9.01 -21.67
N ALA A 55 9.86 10.19 -21.17
CA ALA A 55 10.08 11.41 -21.93
C ALA A 55 11.16 12.29 -21.25
N PRO A 56 11.76 13.26 -21.96
CA PRO A 56 12.75 14.16 -21.39
C PRO A 56 12.22 14.95 -20.18
N LEU A 57 13.00 14.95 -19.10
CA LEU A 57 12.75 15.71 -17.88
C LEU A 57 13.56 17.01 -17.90
N VAL A 58 13.00 18.06 -17.31
CA VAL A 58 13.73 19.33 -17.12
C VAL A 58 14.24 19.48 -15.68
N PRO A 59 15.32 20.26 -15.45
CA PRO A 59 15.78 20.54 -14.10
C PRO A 59 14.66 21.10 -13.22
N LEU A 60 14.58 20.64 -11.97
CA LEU A 60 13.57 21.03 -10.98
C LEU A 60 12.12 20.67 -11.35
N GLU A 61 11.90 19.82 -12.36
CA GLU A 61 10.57 19.28 -12.67
C GLU A 61 10.04 18.41 -11.53
N GLN A 62 8.82 18.68 -11.07
CA GLN A 62 8.17 17.85 -10.07
C GLN A 62 7.64 16.57 -10.72
N ILE A 63 8.28 15.44 -10.40
CA ILE A 63 7.89 14.12 -10.93
C ILE A 63 6.83 13.43 -10.09
N ILE A 64 6.82 13.66 -8.77
CA ILE A 64 5.88 13.06 -7.84
C ILE A 64 5.55 14.08 -6.75
N CYS A 65 4.30 14.10 -6.32
CA CYS A 65 3.87 14.72 -5.07
C CYS A 65 3.11 13.69 -4.23
N ILE A 66 3.50 13.51 -2.97
CA ILE A 66 2.80 12.66 -2.00
C ILE A 66 2.39 13.52 -0.80
N PRO A 67 1.09 13.83 -0.64
CA PRO A 67 0.57 14.50 0.53
C PRO A 67 0.93 13.78 1.83
N ARG A 68 1.19 14.55 2.89
CA ARG A 68 1.55 14.02 4.22
C ARG A 68 0.54 13.01 4.77
N GLN A 69 -0.75 13.22 4.49
CA GLN A 69 -1.84 12.34 4.94
C GLN A 69 -1.79 10.94 4.32
N LEU A 70 -1.08 10.74 3.21
CA LEU A 70 -0.88 9.43 2.59
C LEU A 70 0.34 8.67 3.13
N GLN A 71 1.13 9.30 4.00
CA GLN A 71 2.31 8.68 4.58
C GLN A 71 1.92 7.81 5.76
N LEU A 72 2.26 6.53 5.69
CA LEU A 72 2.20 5.64 6.85
C LEU A 72 3.33 6.01 7.81
N THR A 73 2.97 6.65 8.91
CA THR A 73 3.89 7.00 9.99
C THR A 73 3.71 6.06 11.18
N TYR A 74 4.76 5.88 11.98
CA TYR A 74 4.67 5.09 13.20
C TYR A 74 3.53 5.56 14.11
N GLN A 75 3.37 6.87 14.28
CA GLN A 75 2.31 7.46 15.10
C GLN A 75 0.92 7.11 14.58
N LEU A 76 0.70 7.16 13.26
CA LEU A 76 -0.56 6.79 12.64
C LEU A 76 -0.87 5.30 12.85
N VAL A 77 0.13 4.43 12.65
CA VAL A 77 -0.03 2.99 12.83
C VAL A 77 -0.26 2.65 14.31
N GLN A 78 0.48 3.27 15.24
CA GLN A 78 0.28 3.08 16.67
C GLN A 78 -1.13 3.52 17.12
N ALA A 79 -1.68 4.57 16.53
CA ALA A 79 -3.02 5.06 16.87
C ALA A 79 -4.15 4.23 16.24
N ARG A 80 -3.94 3.61 15.08
CA ARG A 80 -4.99 2.93 14.29
C ARG A 80 -4.90 1.41 14.26
N ALA A 81 -3.71 0.86 14.45
CA ALA A 81 -3.42 -0.58 14.42
C ALA A 81 -2.23 -0.90 15.35
N PRO A 82 -2.35 -0.65 16.67
CA PRO A 82 -1.28 -0.87 17.64
C PRO A 82 -0.76 -2.31 17.67
N GLU A 83 -1.60 -3.29 17.33
CA GLU A 83 -1.24 -4.70 17.20
C GLU A 83 -0.16 -4.94 16.14
N ILE A 84 -0.16 -4.17 15.03
CA ILE A 84 0.88 -4.25 14.00
C ILE A 84 2.21 -3.75 14.57
N VAL A 85 2.18 -2.71 15.41
CA VAL A 85 3.39 -2.18 16.06
C VAL A 85 3.97 -3.20 17.04
N ALA A 86 3.12 -3.86 17.82
CA ALA A 86 3.55 -4.90 18.75
C ALA A 86 4.24 -6.05 18.02
N VAL A 87 3.62 -6.57 16.96
CA VAL A 87 4.19 -7.64 16.12
C VAL A 87 5.48 -7.19 15.43
N ALA A 88 5.50 -5.99 14.84
CA ALA A 88 6.71 -5.47 14.20
C ALA A 88 7.86 -5.26 15.19
N THR A 89 7.58 -4.86 16.43
CA THR A 89 8.58 -4.70 17.49
C THR A 89 9.16 -6.03 17.94
N GLN A 90 8.32 -7.08 18.00
CA GLN A 90 8.76 -8.44 18.27
C GLN A 90 9.62 -8.98 17.12
N LEU A 91 9.16 -8.87 15.88
CA LEU A 91 9.89 -9.31 14.68
C LEU A 91 11.21 -8.57 14.47
N ARG A 92 11.28 -7.27 14.78
CA ARG A 92 12.54 -6.49 14.68
C ARG A 92 13.63 -7.00 15.63
N ARG A 93 13.25 -7.59 16.76
CA ARG A 93 14.20 -8.24 17.69
C ARG A 93 14.69 -9.58 17.15
N GLU A 94 13.94 -10.18 16.22
CA GLU A 94 14.13 -11.55 15.74
C GLU A 94 14.68 -11.62 14.29
N ALA A 95 14.56 -10.57 13.47
CA ALA A 95 14.91 -10.62 12.04
C ALA A 95 15.57 -9.34 11.50
N ASN A 96 16.64 -9.53 10.72
CA ASN A 96 17.26 -8.51 9.87
C ASN A 96 16.41 -8.39 8.59
N ILE A 97 15.47 -7.43 8.56
CA ILE A 97 14.44 -7.34 7.51
C ILE A 97 15.05 -6.79 6.21
N GLN A 98 15.24 -7.66 5.21
CA GLN A 98 15.58 -7.34 3.82
C GLN A 98 14.54 -7.94 2.87
N CYS A 99 13.32 -7.40 2.76
CA CYS A 99 12.26 -8.18 2.12
C CYS A 99 11.13 -7.32 1.44
N PRO A 100 10.91 -7.44 0.11
CA PRO A 100 9.83 -6.83 -0.68
C PRO A 100 8.39 -7.08 -0.18
N GLU A 101 8.24 -8.07 0.69
CA GLU A 101 7.04 -8.47 1.41
C GLU A 101 6.40 -7.30 2.18
N VAL A 102 7.19 -6.29 2.56
CA VAL A 102 6.68 -5.06 3.18
C VAL A 102 5.74 -4.31 2.25
N VAL A 103 5.99 -4.28 0.95
CA VAL A 103 5.09 -3.63 -0.03
C VAL A 103 3.78 -4.40 -0.16
N ALA A 104 3.84 -5.73 -0.17
CA ALA A 104 2.67 -6.60 -0.20
C ALA A 104 1.85 -6.48 1.10
N PHE A 105 2.52 -6.42 2.25
CA PHE A 105 1.91 -6.21 3.55
C PHE A 105 1.20 -4.85 3.62
N VAL A 106 1.87 -3.77 3.21
CA VAL A 106 1.28 -2.42 3.16
C VAL A 106 0.07 -2.39 2.22
N ALA A 107 0.17 -2.97 1.03
CA ALA A 107 -0.96 -3.07 0.10
C ALA A 107 -2.14 -3.88 0.68
N GLN A 108 -1.85 -4.96 1.42
CA GLN A 108 -2.86 -5.78 2.07
C GLN A 108 -3.55 -5.06 3.23
N GLN A 109 -2.81 -4.30 4.05
CA GLN A 109 -3.40 -3.51 5.13
C GLN A 109 -4.24 -2.35 4.59
N LEU A 110 -3.80 -1.68 3.53
CA LEU A 110 -4.58 -0.66 2.84
C LEU A 110 -5.89 -1.23 2.27
N HIS A 111 -5.85 -2.41 1.63
CA HIS A 111 -7.07 -3.07 1.12
C HIS A 111 -8.03 -3.48 2.24
N ARG A 112 -7.53 -3.85 3.43
CA ARG A 112 -8.38 -4.13 4.60
C ARG A 112 -9.06 -2.88 5.14
N LEU A 113 -8.34 -1.76 5.21
CA LEU A 113 -8.88 -0.47 5.65
C LEU A 113 -9.97 0.05 4.70
N GLU A 114 -9.77 -0.07 3.37
CA GLU A 114 -10.79 0.30 2.37
C GLU A 114 -12.09 -0.51 2.54
N ARG A 115 -12.00 -1.79 2.90
CA ARG A 115 -13.19 -2.63 3.16
C ARG A 115 -13.90 -2.25 4.45
N PHE A 116 -13.13 -1.83 5.45
CA PHE A 116 -13.68 -1.40 6.74
C PHE A 116 -14.43 -0.06 6.63
N GLU A 117 -13.92 0.87 5.82
CA GLU A 117 -14.62 2.10 5.48
C GLU A 117 -15.88 1.84 4.62
N ALA A 118 -15.80 0.91 3.66
CA ALA A 118 -16.97 0.53 2.87
C ALA A 118 -18.06 -0.19 3.69
N SER A 119 -17.68 -0.96 4.72
CA SER A 119 -18.64 -1.60 5.63
C SER A 119 -19.22 -0.64 6.68
N ASN A 120 -18.48 0.40 7.08
CA ASN A 120 -18.94 1.40 8.05
C ASN A 120 -19.63 2.62 7.40
N GLY A 121 -19.49 2.81 6.09
CA GLY A 121 -20.12 3.90 5.32
C GLY A 121 -21.60 3.69 4.97
N GLY A 122 -22.23 2.62 5.46
CA GLY A 122 -23.65 2.33 5.23
C GLY A 122 -24.63 3.04 6.19
N GLY A 123 -24.16 3.95 7.04
CA GLY A 123 -24.96 4.56 8.11
C GLY A 123 -24.92 6.08 8.14
N ASN A 124 -25.83 6.69 7.37
CA ASN A 124 -26.57 7.92 7.68
C ASN A 124 -25.83 9.28 7.76
N GLY A 125 -26.30 10.26 7.00
CA GLY A 125 -25.93 11.67 7.19
C GLY A 125 -26.20 12.60 6.01
N SER A 126 -27.48 12.85 5.71
CA SER A 126 -27.94 14.04 4.98
C SER A 126 -27.31 15.29 5.61
N TRP A 127 -26.67 16.15 4.81
CA TRP A 127 -26.74 17.63 4.74
C TRP A 127 -25.85 18.10 3.59
#